data_AF-A0A3S0PY83-F1
#
_entry.id   AF-A0A3S0PY83-F1
#
_cell.length_a   1.000
_cell.length_b   1.000
_cell.length_c   1.000
_cell.angle_alpha   90.00
_cell.angle_beta   90.00
_cell.angle_gamma   90.00
#
_symmetry.space_group_name_H-M   'P 1'
#
loop_
_entity.id
_entity.type
_entity.pdbx_description
1 polymer ?
#
loop_
_entity_poly.entity_id
_entity_poly.type
_entity_poly.pdbx_seq_one_letter_code
_entity_poly.pdbx_strand_id
1 'polypeptide(L)'
;MEIERISLQKHGDHRGMLIALEENRNVPFDIRRVYYLFATKNDVHRGQHAHRHLNQMAVTLHGSVTILLDDGSGPVEVVLNDPTQGLLIGNMVWRELYDFSDDCVLMVLADQLYDPADYITDYAAFLREARGMLYMEDMTACAGG
;
A
#
# COMPACT_ATOMS: atom_id res chain seq x y z
N MET A 1 -12.43 2.07 5.15
CA MET A 1 -11.48 3.06 4.60
C MET A 1 -11.91 3.72 3.31
N GLU A 2 -11.44 4.95 3.09
CA GLU A 2 -11.33 5.58 1.77
C GLU A 2 -10.05 5.09 1.06
N ILE A 3 -10.09 4.94 -0.26
CA ILE A 3 -8.92 4.52 -1.04
C ILE A 3 -8.15 5.74 -1.54
N GLU A 4 -6.95 5.92 -1.02
CA GLU A 4 -6.09 7.04 -1.40
C GLU A 4 -5.21 6.69 -2.61
N ARG A 5 -5.47 7.35 -3.73
CA ARG A 5 -4.66 7.26 -4.95
C ARG A 5 -3.92 8.57 -5.21
N ILE A 6 -2.67 8.44 -5.62
CA ILE A 6 -1.86 9.56 -6.12
C ILE A 6 -1.75 9.44 -7.64
N SER A 7 -2.14 10.51 -8.34
CA SER A 7 -1.85 10.63 -9.77
C SER A 7 -0.38 10.98 -9.97
N LEU A 8 0.33 10.14 -10.72
CA LEU A 8 1.76 10.29 -10.98
C LEU A 8 1.97 11.03 -12.30
N GLN A 9 2.79 12.06 -12.26
CA GLN A 9 3.08 12.87 -13.43
C GLN A 9 3.87 12.06 -14.46
N LYS A 10 3.24 11.84 -15.61
CA LYS A 10 3.86 11.18 -16.77
C LYS A 10 4.45 12.22 -17.73
N HIS A 11 5.68 11.96 -18.17
CA HIS A 11 6.36 12.70 -19.22
C HIS A 11 6.57 11.76 -20.41
N GLY A 12 6.18 12.17 -21.60
CA GLY A 12 6.22 11.30 -22.78
C GLY A 12 6.71 12.00 -24.03
N ASP A 13 7.46 11.27 -24.85
CA ASP A 13 7.82 11.67 -26.20
C ASP A 13 7.92 10.42 -27.11
N HIS A 14 8.44 10.59 -28.33
CA HIS A 14 8.59 9.50 -29.31
C HIS A 14 9.44 8.31 -28.82
N ARG A 15 10.19 8.44 -27.72
CA ARG A 15 11.02 7.39 -27.12
C ARG A 15 10.27 6.56 -26.08
N GLY A 16 9.09 7.01 -25.65
CA GLY A 16 8.28 6.33 -24.63
C GLY A 16 7.81 7.26 -23.51
N MET A 17 7.48 6.67 -22.37
CA MET A 17 6.94 7.35 -21.19
C MET A 17 7.93 7.24 -20.02
N LEU A 18 7.94 8.27 -19.18
CA LEU A 18 8.76 8.38 -17.98
C LEU A 18 7.91 8.93 -16.84
N ILE A 19 8.02 8.32 -15.66
CA ILE A 19 7.50 8.84 -14.39
C ILE A 19 8.69 8.92 -13.44
N ALA A 20 8.87 10.07 -12.80
CA ALA A 20 9.82 10.23 -11.72
C ALA A 20 9.06 10.18 -10.38
N LEU A 21 9.61 9.52 -9.38
CA LEU A 21 9.06 9.46 -8.03
C LEU A 21 10.00 10.21 -7.08
N GLU A 22 9.52 11.32 -6.53
CA GLU A 22 10.28 12.22 -5.68
C GLU A 22 9.58 12.33 -4.32
N GLU A 23 10.36 12.08 -3.26
CA GLU A 23 9.89 12.27 -1.88
C GLU A 23 9.41 13.69 -1.63
N ASN A 24 8.39 13.83 -0.80
CA ASN A 24 7.75 15.11 -0.46
C ASN A 24 7.21 15.88 -1.68
N ARG A 25 6.96 15.19 -2.80
CA ARG A 25 6.27 15.75 -3.98
C ARG A 25 5.11 14.85 -4.41
N ASN A 26 5.39 13.84 -5.22
CA ASN A 26 4.41 12.83 -5.64
C ASN A 26 4.52 11.52 -4.84
N VAL A 27 5.43 11.48 -3.86
CA VAL A 27 5.45 10.49 -2.78
C VAL A 27 5.32 11.27 -1.46
N PRO A 28 4.30 11.01 -0.61
CA PRO A 28 4.00 11.86 0.55
C PRO A 28 4.86 11.56 1.78
N PHE A 29 5.98 10.86 1.60
CA PHE A 29 6.92 10.47 2.64
C PHE A 29 8.35 10.34 2.09
N ASP A 30 9.34 10.33 2.98
CA ASP A 30 10.75 10.09 2.65
C ASP A 30 10.95 8.65 2.15
N ILE A 31 11.62 8.47 1.01
CA ILE A 31 11.77 7.14 0.42
C ILE A 31 12.98 6.45 1.05
N ARG A 32 12.76 5.60 2.06
CA ARG A 32 13.84 4.84 2.71
C ARG A 32 14.12 3.49 2.10
N ARG A 33 13.13 2.92 1.40
CA ARG A 33 13.25 1.59 0.78
C ARG A 33 12.34 1.47 -0.44
N VAL A 34 12.85 0.80 -1.46
CA VAL A 34 12.09 0.40 -2.65
C VAL A 34 12.28 -1.10 -2.85
N TYR A 35 11.19 -1.80 -3.11
CA TYR A 35 11.22 -3.22 -3.48
C TYR A 35 10.18 -3.48 -4.56
N TYR A 36 10.29 -4.62 -5.25
CA TYR A 36 9.36 -4.97 -6.32
C TYR A 36 9.08 -6.47 -6.32
N LEU A 37 7.84 -6.81 -6.69
CA LEU A 37 7.37 -8.16 -6.94
C LEU A 37 7.29 -8.34 -8.46
N PHE A 38 7.76 -9.48 -8.94
CA PHE A 38 7.77 -9.85 -10.35
C PHE A 38 7.79 -11.37 -10.48
N ALA A 39 7.38 -11.89 -11.65
CA ALA A 39 7.37 -13.33 -11.95
C ALA A 39 6.66 -14.17 -10.87
N THR A 40 5.51 -13.67 -10.41
CA THR A 40 4.63 -14.41 -9.49
C THR A 40 4.08 -15.66 -10.18
N LYS A 41 3.82 -16.71 -9.40
CA LYS A 41 3.14 -17.90 -9.92
C LYS A 41 1.63 -17.66 -9.91
N ASN A 42 0.92 -18.38 -10.78
CA ASN A 42 -0.55 -18.38 -10.81
C ASN A 42 -1.11 -18.77 -9.44
N ASP A 43 -2.24 -18.16 -9.08
CA ASP A 43 -3.00 -18.41 -7.85
C ASP A 43 -2.21 -18.17 -6.54
N VAL A 44 -1.11 -17.40 -6.59
CA VAL A 44 -0.37 -17.02 -5.39
C VAL A 44 -1.07 -15.86 -4.67
N HIS A 45 -1.40 -16.08 -3.41
CA HIS A 45 -1.72 -15.04 -2.44
C HIS A 45 -0.44 -14.57 -1.73
N ARG A 46 -0.17 -13.27 -1.74
CA ARG A 46 0.93 -12.63 -0.97
C ARG A 46 0.37 -11.53 -0.08
N GLY A 47 1.25 -10.87 0.67
CA GLY A 47 0.81 -9.91 1.68
C GLY A 47 0.42 -10.63 2.96
N GLN A 48 -0.84 -10.58 3.34
CA GLN A 48 -1.40 -11.18 4.56
C GLN A 48 -0.75 -10.66 5.84
N HIS A 49 -0.59 -9.33 5.89
CA HIS A 49 -0.11 -8.64 7.08
C HIS A 49 -0.49 -7.16 7.04
N ALA A 50 -0.48 -6.55 8.22
CA ALA A 50 -0.43 -5.10 8.41
C ALA A 50 0.95 -4.69 8.96
N HIS A 51 1.16 -3.39 9.06
CA HIS A 51 2.33 -2.78 9.71
C HIS A 51 1.87 -1.81 10.78
N ARG A 52 2.59 -1.67 11.91
CA ARG A 52 2.22 -0.70 12.95
C ARG A 52 2.64 0.72 12.60
N HIS A 53 3.72 0.88 11.86
CA HIS A 53 4.33 2.18 11.60
C HIS A 53 4.63 2.43 10.13
N LEU A 54 4.97 1.41 9.34
CA LEU A 54 5.37 1.58 7.95
C LEU A 54 4.23 2.16 7.09
N ASN A 55 4.53 3.22 6.36
CA ASN A 55 3.71 3.72 5.25
C ASN A 55 4.31 3.27 3.92
N GLN A 56 3.43 2.96 2.98
CA GLN A 56 3.81 2.46 1.67
C GLN A 56 3.06 3.13 0.54
N MET A 57 3.67 3.14 -0.65
CA MET A 57 2.99 3.45 -1.89
C MET A 57 3.27 2.35 -2.91
N ALA A 58 2.22 1.70 -3.40
CA ALA A 58 2.29 0.65 -4.40
C ALA A 58 2.01 1.20 -5.80
N VAL A 59 2.80 0.79 -6.79
CA VAL A 59 2.68 1.20 -8.20
C VAL A 59 2.85 -0.02 -9.09
N THR A 60 1.86 -0.33 -9.91
CA THR A 60 1.97 -1.39 -10.92
C THR A 60 2.71 -0.84 -12.14
N LEU A 61 3.95 -1.28 -12.36
CA LEU A 61 4.79 -0.86 -13.47
C LEU A 61 4.39 -1.54 -14.79
N HIS A 62 3.85 -2.75 -14.70
CA HIS A 62 3.37 -3.53 -15.83
C HIS A 62 2.35 -4.57 -15.34
N GLY A 63 1.43 -4.97 -16.21
CA GLY A 63 0.39 -5.94 -15.88
C GLY A 63 -0.64 -5.41 -14.87
N SER A 64 -1.18 -6.29 -14.03
CA SER A 64 -2.18 -5.97 -13.02
C SER A 64 -2.07 -6.82 -11.76
N VAL A 65 -2.59 -6.31 -10.64
CA VAL A 65 -2.77 -7.03 -9.38
C VAL A 65 -4.03 -6.54 -8.66
N THR A 66 -4.72 -7.44 -7.97
CA THR A 66 -5.79 -7.12 -7.02
C THR A 66 -5.20 -7.00 -5.61
N ILE A 67 -5.57 -5.91 -4.92
CA ILE A 67 -5.14 -5.61 -3.57
C ILE A 67 -6.39 -5.49 -2.70
N LEU A 68 -6.53 -6.37 -1.73
CA LEU A 68 -7.49 -6.22 -0.64
C LEU A 68 -6.84 -5.39 0.46
N LEU A 69 -7.55 -4.38 0.94
CA LEU A 69 -7.13 -3.49 2.02
C LEU A 69 -8.19 -3.48 3.12
N ASP A 70 -7.77 -3.49 4.38
CA ASP A 70 -8.66 -3.39 5.53
C ASP A 70 -7.99 -2.55 6.62
N ASP A 71 -8.65 -1.49 7.08
CA ASP A 71 -8.24 -0.61 8.19
C ASP A 71 -8.87 -1.04 9.54
N GLY A 72 -9.56 -2.19 9.56
CA GLY A 72 -10.33 -2.69 10.68
C GLY A 72 -11.83 -2.38 10.60
N SER A 73 -12.26 -1.53 9.65
CA SER A 73 -13.67 -1.27 9.35
C SER A 73 -14.28 -2.26 8.35
N GLY A 74 -13.45 -3.07 7.70
CA GLY A 74 -13.86 -4.09 6.73
C GLY A 74 -13.07 -3.99 5.42
N PRO A 75 -12.97 -5.11 4.68
CA PRO A 75 -12.13 -5.19 3.50
C PRO A 75 -12.71 -4.46 2.30
N VAL A 76 -11.84 -3.82 1.52
CA VAL A 76 -12.11 -3.19 0.23
C VAL A 76 -11.08 -3.67 -0.79
N GLU A 77 -11.52 -4.01 -2.00
CA GLU A 77 -10.64 -4.44 -3.08
C GLU A 77 -10.34 -3.31 -4.07
N VAL A 78 -9.11 -3.31 -4.56
CA VAL A 78 -8.59 -2.36 -5.55
C VAL A 78 -7.74 -3.10 -6.57
N VAL A 79 -8.02 -2.88 -7.85
CA VAL A 79 -7.12 -3.30 -8.94
C VAL A 79 -6.13 -2.20 -9.26
N LEU A 80 -4.84 -2.53 -9.33
CA LEU A 80 -3.79 -1.66 -9.85
C LEU A 80 -3.26 -2.21 -11.17
N ASN A 81 -3.49 -1.45 -12.25
CA ASN A 81 -3.13 -1.81 -13.62
C ASN A 81 -2.66 -0.60 -14.46
N ASP A 82 -2.40 0.54 -13.82
CA ASP A 82 -2.01 1.79 -14.46
C ASP A 82 -0.75 2.35 -13.78
N PRO A 83 0.40 2.44 -14.47
CA PRO A 83 1.64 2.96 -13.88
C PRO A 83 1.55 4.45 -13.53
N THR A 84 0.52 5.16 -13.98
CA THR A 84 0.27 6.57 -13.65
C THR A 84 -0.48 6.75 -12.33
N GLN A 85 -0.72 5.65 -11.60
CA GLN A 85 -1.38 5.66 -10.29
C GLN A 85 -0.51 5.01 -9.22
N GLY A 86 -0.32 5.73 -8.11
CA GLY A 86 0.17 5.16 -6.86
C GLY A 86 -1.00 4.91 -5.91
N LEU A 87 -0.98 3.77 -5.22
CA LEU A 87 -1.90 3.45 -4.13
C LEU A 87 -1.18 3.66 -2.81
N LEU A 88 -1.67 4.58 -1.99
CA LEU A 88 -1.18 4.71 -0.62
C LEU A 88 -1.72 3.59 0.25
N ILE A 89 -0.84 3.02 1.04
CA ILE A 89 -1.15 2.01 2.04
C ILE A 89 -0.51 2.51 3.32
N GLY A 90 -1.32 3.16 4.16
CA GLY A 90 -0.87 3.66 5.45
C GLY A 90 -0.49 2.54 6.41
N ASN A 91 0.07 2.93 7.55
CA ASN A 91 0.17 2.03 8.68
C ASN A 91 -1.22 1.55 9.14
N MET A 92 -1.24 0.46 9.89
CA MET A 92 -2.47 -0.16 10.42
C MET A 92 -3.50 -0.50 9.34
N VAL A 93 -3.03 -0.80 8.12
CA VAL A 93 -3.84 -1.36 7.04
C VAL A 93 -3.36 -2.79 6.76
N TRP A 94 -4.24 -3.76 6.97
CA TRP A 94 -4.05 -5.12 6.50
C TRP A 94 -4.14 -5.15 4.99
N ARG A 95 -3.28 -5.94 4.35
CA ARG A 95 -3.31 -6.09 2.89
C ARG A 95 -3.05 -7.50 2.41
N GLU A 96 -3.74 -7.86 1.33
CA GLU A 96 -3.53 -9.09 0.58
C GLU A 96 -3.37 -8.77 -0.90
N LEU A 97 -2.51 -9.51 -1.58
CA LEU A 97 -2.16 -9.31 -2.99
C LEU A 97 -2.40 -10.62 -3.74
N TYR A 98 -3.23 -10.56 -4.78
CA TYR A 98 -3.63 -11.73 -5.58
C TYR A 98 -4.07 -11.33 -6.98
N ASP A 99 -4.45 -12.31 -7.80
CA ASP A 99 -4.83 -12.13 -9.20
C ASP A 99 -3.79 -11.32 -10.00
N PHE A 100 -2.52 -11.65 -9.79
CA PHE A 100 -1.43 -11.09 -10.57
C PHE A 100 -1.56 -11.55 -12.03
N SER A 101 -1.46 -10.62 -12.99
CA SER A 101 -1.25 -11.00 -14.38
C SER A 101 0.13 -11.63 -14.56
N ASP A 102 0.28 -12.48 -15.59
CA ASP A 102 1.52 -13.20 -15.89
C ASP A 102 2.75 -12.28 -16.04
N ASP A 103 2.50 -11.04 -16.49
CA ASP A 103 3.49 -9.99 -16.75
C ASP A 103 3.53 -8.91 -15.66
N CYS A 104 2.93 -9.17 -14.50
CA CYS A 104 2.81 -8.20 -13.41
C CYS A 104 4.18 -7.84 -12.83
N VAL A 105 4.43 -6.53 -12.72
CA VAL A 105 5.52 -5.95 -11.94
C VAL A 105 4.94 -4.91 -10.99
N LEU A 106 4.91 -5.24 -9.70
CA LEU A 106 4.43 -4.35 -8.64
C LEU A 106 5.63 -3.77 -7.88
N MET A 107 5.85 -2.47 -7.98
CA MET A 107 6.83 -1.74 -7.19
C MET A 107 6.18 -1.18 -5.93
N VAL A 108 6.91 -1.16 -4.82
CA VAL A 108 6.47 -0.57 -3.56
C VAL A 108 7.57 0.31 -2.98
N LEU A 109 7.21 1.55 -2.66
CA LEU A 109 8.02 2.51 -1.92
C LEU A 109 7.62 2.46 -0.44
N ALA A 110 8.59 2.62 0.45
CA ALA A 110 8.42 2.48 1.89
C ALA A 110 9.19 3.57 2.63
N ASP A 111 8.56 4.14 3.65
CA ASP A 111 9.13 5.20 4.50
C ASP A 111 10.06 4.69 5.61
N GLN A 112 10.21 3.36 5.72
CA GLN A 112 11.11 2.72 6.68
C GLN A 112 11.92 1.58 6.07
N LEU A 113 13.05 1.28 6.72
CA LEU A 113 13.83 0.07 6.48
C LEU A 113 13.01 -1.18 6.86
N TYR A 114 13.52 -2.36 6.51
CA TYR A 114 12.88 -3.60 6.91
C TYR A 114 12.99 -3.81 8.42
N ASP A 115 11.85 -3.96 9.09
CA ASP A 115 11.78 -4.35 10.49
C ASP A 115 10.72 -5.45 10.67
N PRO A 116 11.11 -6.70 11.01
CA PRO A 116 10.17 -7.76 11.31
C PRO A 116 9.23 -7.45 12.49
N ALA A 117 9.65 -6.61 13.43
CA ALA A 117 8.85 -6.28 14.61
C ALA A 117 7.64 -5.38 14.28
N ASP A 118 7.70 -4.66 13.15
CA ASP A 118 6.61 -3.80 12.69
C ASP A 118 5.42 -4.61 12.13
N TYR A 119 5.64 -5.87 11.76
CA TYR A 119 4.64 -6.71 11.11
C TYR A 119 3.57 -7.20 12.09
N ILE A 120 2.32 -7.21 11.60
CA ILE A 120 1.19 -7.91 12.20
C ILE A 120 0.72 -8.97 11.20
N THR A 121 1.04 -10.23 11.43
CA THR A 121 0.74 -11.34 10.49
C THR A 121 -0.46 -12.19 10.91
N ASP A 122 -1.09 -11.88 12.04
CA ASP A 122 -2.34 -12.51 12.50
C ASP A 122 -3.49 -11.53 12.33
N TYR A 123 -4.47 -11.88 11.49
CA TYR A 123 -5.58 -10.99 11.17
C TYR A 123 -6.44 -10.66 12.39
N ALA A 124 -6.62 -11.62 13.32
CA ALA A 124 -7.36 -11.38 14.55
C ALA A 124 -6.62 -10.40 15.48
N ALA A 125 -5.29 -10.45 15.55
CA ALA A 125 -4.45 -9.49 16.26
C ALA A 125 -4.53 -8.11 15.63
N PHE A 126 -4.42 -8.02 14.30
CA PHE A 126 -4.62 -6.79 13.55
C PHE A 126 -5.96 -6.13 13.91
N LEU A 127 -7.07 -6.88 13.83
CA LEU A 127 -8.40 -6.35 14.15
C LEU A 127 -8.52 -5.87 15.61
N ARG A 128 -7.81 -6.50 16.56
CA ARG A 128 -7.77 -6.04 17.96
C ARG A 128 -7.00 -4.73 18.09
N GLU A 129 -5.85 -4.61 17.45
CA GLU A 129 -5.01 -3.41 17.48
C GLU A 129 -5.70 -2.23 16.76
N ALA A 130 -6.24 -2.45 15.57
CA ALA A 130 -6.95 -1.44 14.77
C ALA A 130 -8.17 -0.87 15.51
N ARG A 131 -9.01 -1.74 16.11
CA ARG A 131 -10.13 -1.27 16.94
C ARG A 131 -9.67 -0.48 18.16
N GLY A 132 -8.58 -0.90 18.80
CA GLY A 132 -8.01 -0.19 19.94
C GLY A 132 -7.61 1.25 19.59
N MET A 133 -7.10 1.48 18.38
CA MET A 133 -6.75 2.83 17.90
C MET A 133 -7.98 3.70 17.66
N LEU A 134 -9.02 3.17 17.00
CA LEU A 134 -10.27 3.90 16.76
C LEU A 134 -10.90 4.41 18.07
N TYR A 135 -10.93 3.59 19.11
CA TYR A 135 -11.43 4.01 20.42
C TYR A 135 -10.59 5.14 21.05
N MET A 136 -9.28 5.16 20.85
CA MET A 136 -8.42 6.23 21.37
C MET A 136 -8.60 7.54 20.59
N GLU A 137 -8.75 7.48 19.27
CA GLU A 137 -9.03 8.65 18.42
C GLU A 137 -10.37 9.29 18.80
N ASP A 138 -11.42 8.49 18.95
CA ASP A 138 -12.75 8.96 19.36
C ASP A 138 -12.74 9.62 20.75
N MET A 139 -12.01 9.05 21.72
CA MET A 139 -11.86 9.67 23.04
C MET A 139 -11.09 10.99 22.99
N THR A 140 -10.06 11.08 22.13
CA THR A 140 -9.24 12.30 22.00
C THR A 140 -10.04 13.41 21.32
N ALA A 141 -10.84 13.08 20.31
CA ALA A 141 -11.75 14.00 19.64
C ALA A 141 -12.85 14.53 20.59
N CYS A 142 -13.38 13.68 21.47
CA CYS A 142 -14.38 14.07 22.47
C CYS A 142 -13.82 14.95 23.59
N ALA A 143 -12.52 14.85 23.91
CA ALA A 143 -11.89 15.59 25.02
C ALA A 143 -11.39 16.99 24.63
N GLY A 144 -11.42 17.34 23.34
CA GLY A 144 -10.93 18.62 22.81
C GLY A 144 -12.02 19.65 22.44
N GLY A 145 -13.28 19.41 22.82
CA GLY A 145 -14.44 20.26 22.50
C GLY A 145 -14.94 21.10 23.67
#